data_AF-A0A3B9SXA0-F1
#
_entry.id   AF-A0A3B9SXA0-F1
#
_cell.length_a   1.000
_cell.length_b   1.000
_cell.length_c   1.000
_cell.angle_alpha   90.00
_cell.angle_beta   90.00
_cell.angle_gamma   90.00
#
_symmetry.space_group_name_H-M   'P 1'
#
loop_
_entity.id
_entity.type
_entity.pdbx_description
1 polymer ?
#
loop_
_entity_poly.entity_id
_entity_poly.type
_entity_poly.pdbx_seq_one_letter_code
_entity_poly.pdbx_strand_id
1 'polypeptide(L)'
;MLVAAPPKDIDTSIAAKTLTGEWYKGHVFWDTEVFILPFFIFTQPEIARNLLLYRYRRLKQAREGARAQGYKGTLWPWESAAGGRDETPQTWVNFDGTIIPVYNSAREHHIVGDVVYGISLYHRATSDEAFMLQYGAEMVFEAARFWVSRVTYNPEKDSYEVKKVIGPNEFQECVNNNSYTNALARWTLKYAVELYSHFQNNHPRKLKVITKKMGLKPEEVTDWKEIADKIVFLILTNGLIEEFEGYFQKREVTIREWDNNGLPVWPDEVSLAEAKNTQLVKQADVILLLQLFSNEFSTSTKEINYKYYALRTTHKSSLSLSSYAIVALELGEAERADKYFKQAVKTDFSDIYGNTELGVHAAALGGVWQIIGYGFAGIKIKDGILKLRPALPENWKRLNFRLWFKQALIEFDISRNVTEAFIVKDKILRRKGIELEIYDQKHTLYSGEKITVEER
;
A
#
# COMPACT_ATOMS: atom_id res chain seq x y z
N MET A 1 -3.25 -7.75 -15.64
CA MET A 1 -2.27 -6.67 -15.34
C MET A 1 -1.32 -6.39 -16.50
N LEU A 2 -0.50 -7.34 -16.98
CA LEU A 2 0.46 -7.09 -18.08
C LEU A 2 -0.16 -6.49 -19.34
N VAL A 3 -1.35 -6.96 -19.74
CA VAL A 3 -2.07 -6.44 -20.93
C VAL A 3 -2.47 -4.97 -20.78
N ALA A 4 -2.67 -4.50 -19.54
CA ALA A 4 -3.01 -3.10 -19.25
C ALA A 4 -1.78 -2.24 -18.93
N ALA A 5 -0.58 -2.83 -18.91
CA ALA A 5 0.64 -2.08 -18.66
C ALA A 5 0.95 -1.19 -19.86
N PRO A 6 1.30 0.10 -19.63
CA PRO A 6 1.62 0.99 -20.74
C PRO A 6 2.89 0.52 -21.46
N PRO A 7 2.90 0.51 -22.80
CA PRO A 7 4.12 0.41 -23.59
C PRO A 7 5.14 1.47 -23.19
N LYS A 8 6.39 1.24 -23.58
CA LYS A 8 7.45 2.24 -23.41
C LYS A 8 7.04 3.55 -24.10
N ASP A 9 7.30 4.68 -23.43
CA ASP A 9 7.10 6.05 -23.92
C ASP A 9 5.63 6.55 -23.97
N ILE A 10 4.67 5.79 -23.43
CA ILE A 10 3.28 6.27 -23.25
C ILE A 10 3.09 6.86 -21.84
N ASP A 11 2.51 8.05 -21.75
CA ASP A 11 2.22 8.73 -20.48
C ASP A 11 0.86 8.32 -19.89
N THR A 12 0.79 7.08 -19.41
CA THR A 12 -0.38 6.55 -18.71
C THR A 12 0.03 5.68 -17.52
N SER A 13 -0.95 5.35 -16.67
CA SER A 13 -0.83 4.39 -15.58
C SER A 13 -2.00 3.40 -15.65
N ILE A 14 -2.11 2.49 -14.68
CA ILE A 14 -3.11 1.42 -14.70
C ILE A 14 -4.37 1.85 -13.95
N ALA A 15 -5.50 1.86 -14.65
CA ALA A 15 -6.78 2.21 -14.06
C ALA A 15 -7.37 1.09 -13.17
N ALA A 16 -8.30 1.45 -12.28
CA ALA A 16 -8.96 0.52 -11.36
C ALA A 16 -9.65 -0.67 -12.07
N LYS A 17 -10.17 -0.45 -13.28
CA LYS A 17 -10.79 -1.48 -14.13
C LYS A 17 -9.91 -1.95 -15.30
N THR A 18 -8.60 -1.83 -15.18
CA THR A 18 -7.64 -2.13 -16.26
C THR A 18 -7.98 -1.36 -17.54
N LEU A 19 -8.18 -2.02 -18.68
CA LEU A 19 -8.68 -1.45 -19.94
C LEU A 19 -9.89 -2.26 -20.46
N THR A 20 -10.69 -2.81 -19.54
CA THR A 20 -11.73 -3.81 -19.86
C THR A 20 -13.15 -3.35 -19.55
N GLY A 21 -13.32 -2.12 -19.09
CA GLY A 21 -14.63 -1.53 -18.85
C GLY A 21 -14.55 -0.03 -18.62
N GLU A 22 -15.70 0.63 -18.71
CA GLU A 22 -15.83 2.10 -18.55
C GLU A 22 -16.10 2.52 -17.11
N TRP A 23 -16.34 1.57 -16.20
CA TRP A 23 -16.52 1.88 -14.79
C TRP A 23 -15.22 2.41 -14.18
N TYR A 24 -15.36 3.40 -13.30
CA TYR A 24 -14.25 4.27 -12.88
C TYR A 24 -13.54 5.01 -14.02
N LYS A 25 -14.10 5.05 -15.23
CA LYS A 25 -13.72 5.95 -16.35
C LYS A 25 -12.25 5.88 -16.79
N GLY A 26 -11.58 4.76 -16.53
CA GLY A 26 -10.13 4.64 -16.78
C GLY A 26 -9.27 5.49 -15.83
N HIS A 27 -9.82 5.92 -14.70
CA HIS A 27 -9.11 6.70 -13.70
C HIS A 27 -8.16 5.82 -12.86
N VAL A 28 -7.07 6.46 -12.43
CA VAL A 28 -5.96 5.87 -11.68
C VAL A 28 -6.06 6.31 -10.23
N PHE A 29 -6.18 5.33 -9.34
CA PHE A 29 -6.37 5.48 -7.89
C PHE A 29 -5.11 5.01 -7.14
N TRP A 30 -5.15 5.06 -5.81
CA TRP A 30 -4.14 4.45 -4.92
C TRP A 30 -3.96 2.94 -5.14
N ASP A 31 -4.95 2.26 -5.73
CA ASP A 31 -4.91 0.91 -6.30
C ASP A 31 -3.59 0.64 -7.02
N THR A 32 -3.12 1.62 -7.80
CA THR A 32 -1.88 1.49 -8.55
C THR A 32 -0.70 1.32 -7.62
N GLU A 33 -0.43 2.28 -6.75
CA GLU A 33 0.81 2.29 -5.98
C GLU A 33 0.82 1.24 -4.86
N VAL A 34 -0.33 0.92 -4.27
CA VAL A 34 -0.43 -0.03 -3.15
C VAL A 34 -0.61 -1.47 -3.64
N PHE A 35 -1.45 -1.72 -4.64
CA PHE A 35 -1.84 -3.08 -5.02
C PHE A 35 -1.12 -3.59 -6.28
N ILE A 36 -1.01 -2.74 -7.30
CA ILE A 36 -0.55 -3.14 -8.65
C ILE A 36 0.96 -2.96 -8.82
N LEU A 37 1.50 -1.85 -8.37
CA LEU A 37 2.90 -1.45 -8.54
C LEU A 37 3.88 -2.50 -7.98
N PRO A 38 3.64 -3.15 -6.82
CA PRO A 38 4.49 -4.23 -6.34
C PRO A 38 4.77 -5.31 -7.39
N PHE A 39 3.74 -5.80 -8.09
CA PHE A 39 3.92 -6.78 -9.15
C PHE A 39 4.93 -6.31 -10.20
N PHE A 40 4.80 -5.07 -10.67
CA PHE A 40 5.71 -4.52 -11.67
C PHE A 40 7.11 -4.24 -11.12
N ILE A 41 7.24 -3.78 -9.87
CA ILE A 41 8.55 -3.56 -9.24
C ILE A 41 9.39 -4.85 -9.30
N PHE A 42 8.77 -5.96 -8.92
CA PHE A 42 9.45 -7.24 -8.82
C PHE A 42 9.53 -8.01 -10.15
N THR A 43 8.73 -7.68 -11.17
CA THR A 43 8.73 -8.48 -12.42
C THR A 43 9.13 -7.68 -13.67
N GLN A 44 8.77 -6.40 -13.76
CA GLN A 44 9.14 -5.48 -14.85
C GLN A 44 9.47 -4.07 -14.29
N PRO A 45 10.62 -3.87 -13.63
CA PRO A 45 10.93 -2.62 -12.91
C PRO A 45 10.93 -1.37 -13.81
N GLU A 46 11.21 -1.50 -15.10
CA GLU A 46 11.09 -0.40 -16.07
C GLU A 46 9.65 0.08 -16.24
N ILE A 47 8.67 -0.82 -16.21
CA ILE A 47 7.25 -0.47 -16.24
C ILE A 47 6.87 0.21 -14.92
N ALA A 48 7.29 -0.33 -13.77
CA ALA A 48 7.04 0.28 -12.47
C ALA A 48 7.57 1.73 -12.41
N ARG A 49 8.77 1.96 -12.95
CA ARG A 49 9.36 3.29 -13.09
C ARG A 49 8.46 4.24 -13.88
N ASN A 50 7.85 3.77 -14.98
CA ASN A 50 6.95 4.57 -15.80
C ASN A 50 5.62 4.89 -15.08
N LEU A 51 5.08 3.95 -14.30
CA LEU A 51 3.90 4.20 -13.47
C LEU A 51 4.16 5.31 -12.42
N LEU A 52 5.37 5.34 -11.84
CA LEU A 52 5.75 6.45 -10.94
C LEU A 52 6.01 7.76 -11.69
N LEU A 53 6.58 7.71 -12.90
CA LEU A 53 6.74 8.90 -13.74
C LEU A 53 5.40 9.51 -14.16
N TYR A 54 4.34 8.72 -14.31
CA TYR A 54 2.99 9.23 -14.52
C TYR A 54 2.59 10.19 -13.38
N ARG A 55 2.85 9.81 -12.11
CA ARG A 55 2.61 10.67 -10.94
C ARG A 55 3.51 11.90 -10.94
N TYR A 56 4.79 11.77 -11.32
CA TYR A 56 5.72 12.90 -11.42
C TYR A 56 5.28 13.94 -12.46
N ARG A 57 4.85 13.51 -13.64
CA ARG A 57 4.40 14.40 -14.73
C ARG A 57 3.17 15.23 -14.35
N ARG A 58 2.41 14.77 -13.35
CA ARG A 58 1.21 15.43 -12.79
C ARG A 58 1.48 16.17 -11.49
N LEU A 59 2.74 16.26 -11.06
CA LEU A 59 3.14 16.89 -9.80
C LEU A 59 2.75 18.38 -9.75
N LYS A 60 2.75 19.07 -10.89
CA LYS A 60 2.28 20.48 -10.95
C LYS A 60 0.80 20.59 -10.57
N GLN A 61 -0.06 19.77 -11.18
CA GLN A 61 -1.49 19.76 -10.91
C GLN A 61 -1.79 19.31 -9.48
N ALA A 62 -1.03 18.35 -8.96
CA ALA A 62 -1.15 17.91 -7.57
C ALA A 62 -0.78 19.02 -6.56
N ARG A 63 0.21 19.88 -6.87
CA ARG A 63 0.50 21.10 -6.08
C ARG A 63 -0.63 22.13 -6.16
N GLU A 64 -1.24 22.28 -7.34
CA GLU A 64 -2.40 23.16 -7.53
C GLU A 64 -3.62 22.65 -6.74
N GLY A 65 -3.86 21.34 -6.75
CA GLY A 65 -4.91 20.68 -5.96
C GLY A 65 -4.72 20.88 -4.45
N ALA A 66 -3.51 20.68 -3.94
CA ALA A 66 -3.19 20.96 -2.53
C ALA A 66 -3.50 22.42 -2.18
N ARG A 67 -3.05 23.37 -3.01
CA ARG A 67 -3.28 24.81 -2.79
C ARG A 67 -4.77 25.18 -2.85
N ALA A 68 -5.52 24.60 -3.77
CA ALA A 68 -6.96 24.83 -3.90
C ALA A 68 -7.73 24.43 -2.63
N GLN A 69 -7.21 23.44 -1.89
CA GLN A 69 -7.75 23.01 -0.61
C GLN A 69 -7.10 23.70 0.61
N GLY A 70 -6.24 24.70 0.40
CA GLY A 70 -5.57 25.45 1.47
C GLY A 70 -4.31 24.80 2.05
N TYR A 71 -3.80 23.74 1.43
CA TYR A 71 -2.60 23.03 1.85
C TYR A 71 -1.36 23.47 1.04
N LYS A 72 -0.18 23.08 1.53
CA LYS A 72 1.10 23.19 0.83
C LYS A 72 1.48 21.83 0.23
N GLY A 73 2.61 21.76 -0.46
CA GLY A 73 3.12 20.50 -0.97
C GLY A 73 2.31 19.95 -2.15
N THR A 74 2.16 18.63 -2.20
CA THR A 74 1.44 17.91 -3.26
C THR A 74 0.29 17.09 -2.70
N LEU A 75 -0.88 17.19 -3.33
CA LEU A 75 -2.04 16.34 -3.13
C LEU A 75 -2.40 15.75 -4.49
N TRP A 76 -1.99 14.51 -4.74
CA TRP A 76 -2.44 13.81 -5.95
C TRP A 76 -3.95 13.60 -5.86
N PRO A 77 -4.65 13.70 -7.00
CA PRO A 77 -6.09 13.50 -7.01
C PRO A 77 -6.45 12.07 -6.58
N TRP A 78 -7.61 11.93 -5.95
CA TRP A 78 -8.16 10.61 -5.60
C TRP A 78 -8.39 9.80 -6.88
N GLU A 79 -9.08 10.41 -7.85
CA GLU A 79 -9.22 9.89 -9.20
C GLU A 79 -8.37 10.70 -10.18
N SER A 80 -7.29 10.08 -10.67
CA SER A 80 -6.37 10.72 -11.62
C SER A 80 -6.61 10.29 -13.07
N ALA A 81 -6.57 11.25 -13.99
CA ALA A 81 -6.59 10.97 -15.43
C ALA A 81 -5.51 11.78 -16.20
N ALA A 82 -5.66 11.86 -17.53
CA ALA A 82 -4.70 12.51 -18.42
C ALA A 82 -4.40 13.96 -18.04
N GLY A 83 -5.40 14.73 -17.60
CA GLY A 83 -5.27 16.15 -17.25
C GLY A 83 -4.55 16.42 -15.92
N GLY A 84 -4.34 15.40 -15.07
CA GLY A 84 -3.69 15.51 -13.77
C GLY A 84 -4.50 16.24 -12.68
N ARG A 85 -5.67 16.81 -13.03
CA ARG A 85 -6.64 17.33 -12.08
C ARG A 85 -7.37 16.18 -11.37
N ASP A 86 -8.11 16.53 -10.34
CA ASP A 86 -9.02 15.62 -9.68
C ASP A 86 -10.29 15.42 -10.52
N GLU A 87 -10.51 14.18 -10.95
CA GLU A 87 -11.65 13.78 -11.78
C GLU A 87 -12.70 13.02 -10.96
N THR A 88 -12.59 13.04 -9.62
CA THR A 88 -13.52 12.37 -8.72
C THR A 88 -14.91 12.96 -8.91
N PRO A 89 -15.95 12.15 -9.18
CA PRO A 89 -17.29 12.65 -9.36
C PRO A 89 -17.82 13.25 -8.05
N GLN A 90 -18.81 14.13 -8.16
CA GLN A 90 -19.47 14.71 -6.96
C GLN A 90 -20.48 13.75 -6.32
N THR A 91 -20.91 12.73 -7.06
CA THR A 91 -21.90 11.75 -6.61
C THR A 91 -21.53 10.35 -7.08
N TRP A 92 -21.95 9.33 -6.32
CA TRP A 92 -21.74 7.92 -6.61
C TRP A 92 -23.03 7.13 -6.50
N VAL A 93 -23.14 6.04 -7.26
CA VAL A 93 -24.25 5.08 -7.15
C VAL A 93 -23.75 3.86 -6.39
N ASN A 94 -24.27 3.63 -5.19
CA ASN A 94 -23.97 2.48 -4.36
C ASN A 94 -24.43 1.16 -5.02
N PHE A 95 -23.95 0.04 -4.49
CA PHE A 95 -24.32 -1.30 -4.99
C PHE A 95 -25.80 -1.64 -4.78
N ASP A 96 -26.52 -0.92 -3.90
CA ASP A 96 -27.97 -1.02 -3.72
C ASP A 96 -28.76 -0.03 -4.60
N GLY A 97 -28.07 0.73 -5.47
CA GLY A 97 -28.65 1.73 -6.36
C GLY A 97 -28.82 3.13 -5.76
N THR A 98 -28.51 3.34 -4.48
CA THR A 98 -28.64 4.66 -3.84
C THR A 98 -27.60 5.66 -4.36
N ILE A 99 -28.00 6.92 -4.57
CA ILE A 99 -27.09 8.00 -4.97
C ILE A 99 -26.62 8.75 -3.74
N ILE A 100 -25.29 8.84 -3.55
CA ILE A 100 -24.66 9.52 -2.42
C ILE A 100 -23.69 10.60 -2.89
N PRO A 101 -23.48 11.67 -2.11
CA PRO A 101 -22.38 12.60 -2.35
C PRO A 101 -21.03 11.91 -2.14
N VAL A 102 -20.01 12.34 -2.87
CA VAL A 102 -18.65 11.81 -2.81
C VAL A 102 -17.72 12.88 -2.25
N TYR A 103 -16.97 12.54 -1.20
CA TYR A 103 -16.09 13.49 -0.51
C TYR A 103 -14.61 13.12 -0.60
N ASN A 104 -14.26 12.07 -1.34
CA ASN A 104 -12.94 11.44 -1.36
C ASN A 104 -11.86 12.45 -1.79
N SER A 105 -12.09 13.23 -2.85
CA SER A 105 -11.17 14.29 -3.30
C SER A 105 -10.81 15.29 -2.19
N ALA A 106 -11.74 15.58 -1.27
CA ALA A 106 -11.55 16.58 -0.22
C ALA A 106 -11.10 16.00 1.13
N ARG A 107 -11.10 14.66 1.29
CA ARG A 107 -10.95 14.02 2.61
C ARG A 107 -10.10 12.75 2.62
N GLU A 108 -10.01 12.01 1.53
CA GLU A 108 -9.27 10.75 1.43
C GLU A 108 -7.82 11.00 1.03
N HIS A 109 -7.12 11.72 1.90
CA HIS A 109 -5.79 12.26 1.60
C HIS A 109 -4.66 11.24 1.80
N HIS A 110 -4.97 10.00 2.20
CA HIS A 110 -3.96 8.96 2.36
C HIS A 110 -3.24 8.62 1.04
N ILE A 111 -3.87 8.89 -0.13
CA ILE A 111 -3.25 8.81 -1.46
C ILE A 111 -1.86 9.46 -1.54
N VAL A 112 -1.63 10.55 -0.78
CA VAL A 112 -0.33 11.23 -0.74
C VAL A 112 0.75 10.32 -0.18
N GLY A 113 0.44 9.64 0.92
CA GLY A 113 1.35 8.69 1.52
C GLY A 113 1.46 7.38 0.74
N ASP A 114 0.39 6.95 0.05
CA ASP A 114 0.37 5.73 -0.76
C ASP A 114 1.32 5.82 -1.95
N VAL A 115 1.32 6.98 -2.62
CA VAL A 115 2.26 7.26 -3.70
C VAL A 115 3.69 7.22 -3.17
N VAL A 116 3.95 7.79 -1.99
CA VAL A 116 5.28 7.73 -1.35
C VAL A 116 5.65 6.31 -0.94
N TYR A 117 4.70 5.50 -0.48
CA TYR A 117 4.89 4.09 -0.19
C TYR A 117 5.36 3.33 -1.42
N GLY A 118 4.68 3.52 -2.56
CA GLY A 118 5.08 2.94 -3.85
C GLY A 118 6.49 3.39 -4.31
N ILE A 119 6.82 4.67 -4.16
CA ILE A 119 8.16 5.21 -4.45
C ILE A 119 9.22 4.56 -3.57
N SER A 120 8.97 4.44 -2.27
CA SER A 120 9.90 3.84 -1.31
C SER A 120 10.15 2.37 -1.61
N LEU A 121 9.09 1.61 -1.90
CA LEU A 121 9.21 0.22 -2.29
C LEU A 121 10.03 0.08 -3.58
N TYR A 122 9.76 0.92 -4.59
CA TYR A 122 10.52 0.95 -5.84
C TYR A 122 12.01 1.22 -5.59
N HIS A 123 12.33 2.25 -4.80
CA HIS A 123 13.73 2.61 -4.48
C HIS A 123 14.43 1.47 -3.73
N ARG A 124 13.81 0.93 -2.69
CA ARG A 124 14.38 -0.15 -1.86
C ARG A 124 14.58 -1.43 -2.67
N ALA A 125 13.67 -1.77 -3.57
CA ALA A 125 13.76 -2.97 -4.40
C ALA A 125 14.75 -2.84 -5.56
N THR A 126 14.85 -1.67 -6.21
CA THR A 126 15.64 -1.49 -7.44
C THR A 126 17.00 -0.84 -7.21
N SER A 127 17.14 -0.05 -6.15
CA SER A 127 18.27 0.87 -5.94
C SER A 127 18.47 1.86 -7.08
N ASP A 128 17.40 2.28 -7.79
CA ASP A 128 17.46 3.31 -8.83
C ASP A 128 17.61 4.72 -8.21
N GLU A 129 18.83 5.03 -7.78
CA GLU A 129 19.22 6.35 -7.27
C GLU A 129 19.04 7.46 -8.32
N ALA A 130 19.15 7.13 -9.62
CA ALA A 130 18.99 8.11 -10.68
C ALA A 130 17.54 8.59 -10.77
N PHE A 131 16.57 7.67 -10.70
CA PHE A 131 15.16 8.01 -10.58
C PHE A 131 14.87 8.86 -9.33
N MET A 132 15.42 8.47 -8.18
CA MET A 132 15.18 9.21 -6.94
C MET A 132 15.74 10.63 -6.98
N LEU A 133 16.97 10.82 -7.48
CA LEU A 133 17.60 12.14 -7.59
C LEU A 133 16.94 13.05 -8.65
N GLN A 134 16.35 12.46 -9.70
CA GLN A 134 15.74 13.23 -10.78
C GLN A 134 14.24 13.52 -10.52
N TYR A 135 13.54 12.62 -9.84
CA TYR A 135 12.08 12.64 -9.71
C TYR A 135 11.62 12.34 -8.28
N GLY A 136 12.03 11.20 -7.72
CA GLY A 136 11.45 10.66 -6.48
C GLY A 136 11.60 11.57 -5.26
N ALA A 137 12.79 12.15 -5.04
CA ALA A 137 13.05 13.03 -3.90
C ALA A 137 12.15 14.28 -3.92
N GLU A 138 11.92 14.88 -5.09
CA GLU A 138 11.02 16.02 -5.22
C GLU A 138 9.58 15.64 -4.83
N MET A 139 9.10 14.47 -5.29
CA MET A 139 7.76 13.98 -4.94
C MET A 139 7.62 13.71 -3.44
N VAL A 140 8.60 13.05 -2.83
CA VAL A 140 8.60 12.70 -1.39
C VAL A 140 8.64 13.95 -0.52
N PHE A 141 9.49 14.93 -0.84
CA PHE A 141 9.60 16.16 -0.07
C PHE A 141 8.36 17.06 -0.22
N GLU A 142 7.71 17.10 -1.39
CA GLU A 142 6.42 17.78 -1.54
C GLU A 142 5.31 17.07 -0.77
N ALA A 143 5.32 15.74 -0.70
CA ALA A 143 4.37 14.98 0.10
C ALA A 143 4.56 15.24 1.60
N ALA A 144 5.81 15.37 2.07
CA ALA A 144 6.12 15.77 3.43
C ALA A 144 5.57 17.18 3.74
N ARG A 145 5.76 18.15 2.83
CA ARG A 145 5.18 19.50 2.95
C ARG A 145 3.65 19.49 3.03
N PHE A 146 3.01 18.60 2.28
CA PHE A 146 1.57 18.40 2.38
C PHE A 146 1.17 17.95 3.78
N TRP A 147 1.78 16.88 4.30
CA TRP A 147 1.45 16.37 5.63
C TRP A 147 1.69 17.38 6.74
N VAL A 148 2.79 18.14 6.71
CA VAL A 148 3.04 19.25 7.64
C VAL A 148 1.94 20.31 7.58
N SER A 149 1.45 20.65 6.39
CA SER A 149 0.36 21.62 6.26
C SER A 149 -1.03 21.05 6.57
N ARG A 150 -1.18 19.73 6.57
CA ARG A 150 -2.45 19.01 6.73
C ARG A 150 -2.79 18.72 8.19
N VAL A 151 -1.78 18.54 9.03
CA VAL A 151 -1.94 18.33 10.46
C VAL A 151 -2.39 19.59 11.18
N THR A 152 -3.08 19.42 12.30
CA THR A 152 -3.41 20.49 13.23
C THR A 152 -2.77 20.20 14.58
N TYR A 153 -2.05 21.16 15.14
CA TYR A 153 -1.44 21.01 16.48
C TYR A 153 -2.50 21.15 17.57
N ASN A 154 -2.49 20.21 18.53
CA ASN A 154 -3.29 20.23 19.73
C ASN A 154 -2.37 20.60 20.92
N PRO A 155 -2.44 21.84 21.45
CA PRO A 155 -1.54 22.29 22.51
C PRO A 155 -1.82 21.63 23.86
N GLU A 156 -3.02 21.12 24.10
CA GLU A 156 -3.38 20.45 25.36
C GLU A 156 -2.74 19.06 25.46
N LYS A 157 -2.59 18.38 24.32
CA LYS A 157 -2.03 17.03 24.22
C LYS A 157 -0.57 17.00 23.74
N ASP A 158 0.02 18.16 23.40
CA ASP A 158 1.30 18.29 22.70
C ASP A 158 1.42 17.29 21.52
N SER A 159 0.40 17.27 20.67
CA SER A 159 0.30 16.30 19.58
C SER A 159 -0.27 16.92 18.30
N TYR A 160 -0.07 16.23 17.18
CA TYR A 160 -0.62 16.62 15.89
C TYR A 160 -1.76 15.68 15.49
N GLU A 161 -2.85 16.25 15.01
CA GLU A 161 -4.08 15.53 14.65
C GLU A 161 -4.37 15.72 13.16
N VAL A 162 -4.91 14.67 12.50
CA VAL A 162 -5.43 14.76 11.14
C VAL A 162 -6.95 14.60 11.21
N LYS A 163 -7.66 15.72 11.10
CA LYS A 163 -9.12 15.79 11.29
C LYS A 163 -9.88 15.75 9.98
N LYS A 164 -11.14 15.29 10.01
CA LYS A 164 -12.08 15.30 8.87
C LYS A 164 -11.54 14.57 7.64
N VAL A 165 -11.13 13.32 7.81
CA VAL A 165 -10.61 12.45 6.75
C VAL A 165 -11.57 11.32 6.40
N ILE A 166 -11.28 10.67 5.29
CA ILE A 166 -11.75 9.31 4.97
C ILE A 166 -10.49 8.44 4.99
N GLY A 167 -10.55 7.31 5.68
CA GLY A 167 -9.53 6.25 5.58
C GLY A 167 -9.95 5.20 4.56
N PRO A 168 -9.17 4.14 4.35
CA PRO A 168 -9.52 3.05 3.44
C PRO A 168 -10.93 2.48 3.66
N ASN A 169 -11.45 2.52 4.90
CA ASN A 169 -12.85 2.22 5.16
C ASN A 169 -13.78 3.38 4.74
N GLU A 170 -14.17 3.40 3.47
CA GLU A 170 -15.04 4.44 2.91
C GLU A 170 -16.49 4.44 3.46
N PHE A 171 -16.90 3.49 4.31
CA PHE A 171 -18.16 3.66 5.06
C PHE A 171 -18.08 4.78 6.10
N GLN A 172 -16.86 5.18 6.49
CA GLN A 172 -16.61 6.10 7.59
C GLN A 172 -16.10 7.42 7.04
N GLU A 173 -17.00 8.38 6.90
CA GLU A 173 -16.71 9.68 6.35
C GLU A 173 -16.45 10.74 7.43
N CYS A 174 -15.54 11.67 7.14
CA CYS A 174 -15.28 12.84 7.98
C CYS A 174 -14.83 12.51 9.42
N VAL A 175 -14.10 11.40 9.58
CA VAL A 175 -13.57 10.96 10.87
C VAL A 175 -12.30 11.72 11.26
N ASN A 176 -11.91 11.67 12.53
CA ASN A 176 -10.67 12.26 13.02
C ASN A 176 -9.66 11.16 13.35
N ASN A 177 -8.38 11.43 13.09
CA ASN A 177 -7.27 10.59 13.52
C ASN A 177 -7.41 9.12 13.07
N ASN A 178 -7.82 8.88 11.82
CA ASN A 178 -7.82 7.53 11.25
C ASN A 178 -6.41 6.92 11.35
N SER A 179 -6.31 5.75 11.95
CA SER A 179 -5.03 5.13 12.33
C SER A 179 -4.17 4.77 11.11
N TYR A 180 -4.79 4.33 10.02
CA TYR A 180 -4.08 4.12 8.75
C TYR A 180 -3.49 5.42 8.22
N THR A 181 -4.31 6.46 8.06
CA THR A 181 -3.92 7.78 7.54
C THR A 181 -2.82 8.40 8.40
N ASN A 182 -2.98 8.40 9.73
CA ASN A 182 -2.01 8.97 10.64
C ASN A 182 -0.67 8.21 10.61
N ALA A 183 -0.69 6.88 10.62
CA ALA A 183 0.55 6.10 10.53
C ALA A 183 1.27 6.34 9.19
N LEU A 184 0.52 6.39 8.09
CA LEU A 184 1.08 6.64 6.77
C LEU A 184 1.65 8.06 6.65
N ALA A 185 1.02 9.06 7.26
CA ALA A 185 1.54 10.42 7.36
C ALA A 185 2.86 10.47 8.15
N ARG A 186 2.89 9.82 9.33
CA ARG A 186 4.10 9.69 10.17
C ARG A 186 5.23 9.03 9.41
N TRP A 187 4.94 7.91 8.76
CA TRP A 187 5.90 7.16 7.99
C TRP A 187 6.43 7.98 6.79
N THR A 188 5.55 8.70 6.09
CA THR A 188 5.94 9.58 4.96
C THR A 188 6.94 10.64 5.41
N LEU A 189 6.68 11.31 6.52
CA LEU A 189 7.57 12.32 7.08
C LEU A 189 8.92 11.71 7.52
N LYS A 190 8.90 10.55 8.19
CA LYS A 190 10.12 9.82 8.59
C LYS A 190 10.94 9.38 7.38
N TYR A 191 10.29 8.85 6.35
CA TYR A 191 10.94 8.45 5.11
C TYR A 191 11.52 9.65 4.35
N ALA A 192 10.87 10.81 4.37
CA ALA A 192 11.43 12.04 3.81
C ALA A 192 12.73 12.47 4.53
N VAL A 193 12.78 12.35 5.86
CA VAL A 193 13.99 12.62 6.66
C VAL A 193 15.10 11.59 6.36
N GLU A 194 14.75 10.31 6.28
CA GLU A 194 15.66 9.21 5.89
C GLU A 194 16.28 9.49 4.51
N LEU A 195 15.45 9.82 3.53
CA LEU A 195 15.86 10.08 2.16
C LEU A 195 16.73 11.34 2.05
N TYR A 196 16.36 12.41 2.75
CA TYR A 196 17.17 13.63 2.82
C TYR A 196 18.56 13.33 3.38
N SER A 197 18.63 12.61 4.51
CA SER A 197 19.90 12.23 5.15
C SER A 197 20.74 11.33 4.26
N HIS A 198 20.12 10.35 3.60
CA HIS A 198 20.78 9.48 2.62
C HIS A 198 21.44 10.29 1.50
N PHE A 199 20.72 11.24 0.90
CA PHE A 199 21.26 12.07 -0.16
C PHE A 199 22.25 13.13 0.33
N GLN A 200 22.12 13.60 1.56
CA GLN A 200 23.09 14.51 2.15
C GLN A 200 24.45 13.81 2.30
N ASN A 201 24.45 12.56 2.73
CA ASN A 201 25.67 11.78 2.94
C ASN A 201 26.28 11.28 1.62
N ASN A 202 25.46 10.80 0.69
CA ASN A 202 25.95 10.13 -0.52
C ASN A 202 26.03 11.05 -1.75
N HIS A 203 25.17 12.06 -1.85
CA HIS A 203 25.02 12.91 -3.03
C HIS A 203 24.78 14.41 -2.72
N PRO A 204 25.59 15.05 -1.84
CA PRO A 204 25.29 16.38 -1.30
C PRO A 204 25.13 17.47 -2.37
N ARG A 205 25.92 17.42 -3.45
CA ARG A 205 25.82 18.39 -4.55
C ARG A 205 24.50 18.28 -5.31
N LYS A 206 24.01 17.05 -5.53
CA LYS A 206 22.73 16.83 -6.22
C LYS A 206 21.56 17.18 -5.31
N LEU A 207 21.63 16.83 -4.02
CA LEU A 207 20.64 17.26 -3.04
C LEU A 207 20.50 18.79 -3.03
N LYS A 208 21.62 19.53 -3.02
CA LYS A 208 21.61 21.02 -3.09
C LYS A 208 20.88 21.57 -4.32
N VAL A 209 20.95 20.88 -5.47
CA VAL A 209 20.20 21.29 -6.68
C VAL A 209 18.70 21.10 -6.48
N ILE A 210 18.29 19.95 -5.95
CA ILE A 210 16.88 19.62 -5.68
C ILE A 210 16.31 20.59 -4.66
N THR A 211 16.99 20.79 -3.51
CA THR A 211 16.51 21.68 -2.45
C THR A 211 16.43 23.13 -2.93
N LYS A 212 17.41 23.60 -3.72
CA LYS A 212 17.35 24.94 -4.33
C LYS A 212 16.18 25.08 -5.29
N LYS A 213 15.91 24.08 -6.16
CA LYS A 213 14.76 24.08 -7.07
C LYS A 213 13.44 24.18 -6.31
N MET A 214 13.33 23.47 -5.19
CA MET A 214 12.13 23.41 -4.36
C MET A 214 11.99 24.57 -3.37
N GLY A 215 13.04 25.38 -3.18
CA GLY A 215 13.15 26.29 -2.05
C GLY A 215 13.04 25.56 -0.70
N LEU A 216 13.50 24.31 -0.62
CA LEU A 216 13.47 23.50 0.60
C LEU A 216 14.51 24.02 1.58
N LYS A 217 14.06 24.41 2.77
CA LYS A 217 14.94 24.90 3.84
C LYS A 217 15.29 23.76 4.81
N PRO A 218 16.48 23.78 5.42
CA PRO A 218 16.87 22.77 6.41
C PRO A 218 15.90 22.64 7.59
N GLU A 219 15.28 23.75 8.02
CA GLU A 219 14.34 23.76 9.15
C GLU A 219 13.09 22.93 8.85
N GLU A 220 12.64 22.86 7.59
CA GLU A 220 11.51 22.01 7.22
C GLU A 220 11.80 20.53 7.51
N VAL A 221 13.05 20.08 7.33
CA VAL A 221 13.45 18.69 7.60
C VAL A 221 13.41 18.39 9.10
N THR A 222 13.76 19.38 9.94
CA THR A 222 13.61 19.29 11.39
C THR A 222 12.13 19.20 11.79
N ASP A 223 11.28 20.05 11.21
CA ASP A 223 9.84 20.04 11.44
C ASP A 223 9.20 18.69 11.06
N TRP A 224 9.62 18.09 9.95
CA TRP A 224 9.12 16.78 9.52
C TRP A 224 9.30 15.71 10.60
N LYS A 225 10.50 15.68 11.21
CA LYS A 225 10.81 14.73 12.26
C LYS A 225 9.97 14.97 13.51
N GLU A 226 9.91 16.21 14.00
CA GLU A 226 9.16 16.55 15.21
C GLU A 226 7.67 16.23 15.04
N ILE A 227 7.07 16.67 13.92
CA ILE A 227 5.66 16.44 13.62
C ILE A 227 5.38 14.94 13.52
N ALA A 228 6.22 14.16 12.82
CA ALA A 228 6.02 12.71 12.70
C ALA A 228 6.02 11.98 14.04
N ASP A 229 6.85 12.41 14.98
CA ASP A 229 6.94 11.80 16.30
C ASP A 229 5.72 12.15 17.16
N LYS A 230 5.10 13.31 16.93
CA LYS A 230 3.94 13.83 17.68
C LYS A 230 2.57 13.63 17.02
N ILE A 231 2.46 13.14 15.78
CA ILE A 231 1.16 12.76 15.20
C ILE A 231 0.53 11.62 16.02
N VAL A 232 -0.74 11.80 16.40
CA VAL A 232 -1.50 10.85 17.22
C VAL A 232 -1.61 9.48 16.55
N PHE A 233 -1.50 8.42 17.34
CA PHE A 233 -1.78 7.04 16.91
C PHE A 233 -2.59 6.32 17.98
N LEU A 234 -3.74 5.76 17.59
CA LEU A 234 -4.76 5.29 18.51
C LEU A 234 -4.60 3.80 18.79
N ILE A 235 -3.77 3.45 19.77
CA ILE A 235 -3.56 2.07 20.20
C ILE A 235 -3.81 1.95 21.71
N LEU A 236 -4.65 0.99 22.09
CA LEU A 236 -4.91 0.65 23.48
C LEU A 236 -3.72 -0.10 24.09
N THR A 237 -3.65 -0.16 25.42
CA THR A 237 -2.57 -0.85 26.14
C THR A 237 -2.49 -2.35 25.86
N ASN A 238 -3.59 -2.98 25.44
CA ASN A 238 -3.62 -4.38 25.01
C ASN A 238 -3.18 -4.57 23.54
N GLY A 239 -2.88 -3.50 22.82
CA GLY A 239 -2.48 -3.53 21.41
C GLY A 239 -3.63 -3.41 20.40
N LEU A 240 -4.90 -3.36 20.83
CA LEU A 240 -6.01 -3.11 19.90
C LEU A 240 -5.93 -1.67 19.38
N ILE A 241 -5.91 -1.52 18.06
CA ILE A 241 -5.85 -0.23 17.38
C ILE A 241 -7.28 0.23 17.14
N GLU A 242 -7.58 1.47 17.50
CA GLU A 242 -8.85 2.11 17.14
C GLU A 242 -8.76 2.63 15.70
N GLU A 243 -9.71 2.29 14.84
CA GLU A 243 -9.67 2.66 13.42
C GLU A 243 -9.61 4.17 13.21
N PHE A 244 -10.37 4.92 14.00
CA PHE A 244 -10.36 6.38 14.09
C PHE A 244 -10.91 6.80 15.45
N GLU A 245 -10.66 8.04 15.87
CA GLU A 245 -11.11 8.55 17.17
C GLU A 245 -12.64 8.51 17.24
N GLY A 246 -13.19 7.74 18.18
CA GLY A 246 -14.64 7.59 18.33
C GLY A 246 -15.22 6.29 17.74
N TYR A 247 -14.39 5.43 17.14
CA TYR A 247 -14.86 4.22 16.47
C TYR A 247 -15.45 3.20 17.45
N PHE A 248 -14.81 3.00 18.60
CA PHE A 248 -15.30 2.00 19.57
C PHE A 248 -16.64 2.39 20.21
N GLN A 249 -17.04 3.66 20.15
CA GLN A 249 -18.33 4.13 20.64
C GLN A 249 -19.47 3.97 19.62
N LYS A 250 -19.18 3.58 18.37
CA LYS A 250 -20.21 3.28 17.37
C LYS A 250 -20.97 2.01 17.71
N ARG A 251 -22.16 1.85 17.13
CA ARG A 251 -23.00 0.65 17.31
C ARG A 251 -22.21 -0.60 16.89
N GLU A 252 -22.01 -1.52 17.82
CA GLU A 252 -21.37 -2.79 17.53
C GLU A 252 -22.28 -3.66 16.66
N VAL A 253 -21.73 -4.12 15.54
CA VAL A 253 -22.35 -5.08 14.63
C VAL A 253 -21.25 -6.00 14.14
N THR A 254 -21.49 -7.30 14.18
CA THR A 254 -20.55 -8.32 13.71
C THR A 254 -21.20 -9.21 12.66
N ILE A 255 -20.39 -9.64 11.71
CA ILE A 255 -20.77 -10.52 10.61
C ILE A 255 -20.81 -11.95 11.16
N ARG A 256 -21.91 -12.65 10.88
CA ARG A 256 -22.18 -14.00 11.39
C ARG A 256 -22.41 -15.03 10.28
N GLU A 257 -22.54 -14.58 9.04
CA GLU A 257 -22.91 -15.40 7.90
C GLU A 257 -21.97 -15.14 6.72
N TRP A 258 -21.73 -16.19 5.94
CA TRP A 258 -20.89 -16.16 4.73
C TRP A 258 -21.61 -16.90 3.61
N ASP A 259 -21.49 -16.38 2.39
CA ASP A 259 -22.11 -16.96 1.20
C ASP A 259 -21.33 -18.18 0.65
N ASN A 260 -21.78 -18.72 -0.48
CA ASN A 260 -21.14 -19.87 -1.12
C ASN A 260 -19.73 -19.58 -1.67
N ASN A 261 -19.37 -18.31 -1.85
CA ASN A 261 -18.01 -17.88 -2.19
C ASN A 261 -17.17 -17.63 -0.92
N GLY A 262 -17.76 -17.77 0.27
CA GLY A 262 -17.17 -17.47 1.56
C GLY A 262 -16.98 -15.98 1.81
N LEU A 263 -17.70 -15.12 1.08
CA LEU A 263 -17.75 -13.69 1.35
C LEU A 263 -18.77 -13.41 2.46
N PRO A 264 -18.52 -12.40 3.31
CA PRO A 264 -19.50 -11.96 4.29
C PRO A 264 -20.87 -11.64 3.69
N VAL A 265 -21.91 -12.23 4.27
CA VAL A 265 -23.29 -11.78 4.04
C VAL A 265 -23.49 -10.49 4.83
N TRP A 266 -24.21 -9.54 4.22
CA TRP A 266 -24.51 -8.26 4.85
C TRP A 266 -25.46 -8.47 6.05
N PRO A 267 -25.20 -7.89 7.24
CA PRO A 267 -26.09 -8.06 8.39
C PRO A 267 -27.46 -7.41 8.17
N ASP A 268 -28.54 -8.18 8.31
CA ASP A 268 -29.93 -7.74 8.05
C ASP A 268 -30.36 -6.57 8.95
N GLU A 269 -29.76 -6.43 10.13
CA GLU A 269 -30.10 -5.42 11.13
C GLU A 269 -29.50 -4.02 10.86
N VAL A 270 -28.81 -3.84 9.73
CA VAL A 270 -28.14 -2.61 9.32
C VAL A 270 -28.43 -2.34 7.85
N SER A 271 -28.98 -1.18 7.49
CA SER A 271 -28.99 -0.74 6.09
C SER A 271 -27.63 -0.20 5.65
N LEU A 272 -27.36 -0.14 4.33
CA LEU A 272 -26.11 0.45 3.83
C LEU A 272 -25.91 1.90 4.32
N ALA A 273 -26.97 2.69 4.37
CA ALA A 273 -26.93 4.07 4.86
C ALA A 273 -26.61 4.17 6.37
N GLU A 274 -26.90 3.13 7.14
CA GLU A 274 -26.61 3.05 8.58
C GLU A 274 -25.20 2.51 8.87
N ALA A 275 -24.51 1.90 7.90
CA ALA A 275 -23.17 1.34 8.10
C ALA A 275 -22.18 2.37 8.67
N LYS A 276 -22.30 3.64 8.26
CA LYS A 276 -21.51 4.76 8.81
C LYS A 276 -21.70 5.00 10.31
N ASN A 277 -22.78 4.48 10.91
CA ASN A 277 -23.07 4.61 12.34
C ASN A 277 -22.68 3.36 13.15
N THR A 278 -22.18 2.33 12.48
CA THR A 278 -21.78 1.06 13.10
C THR A 278 -20.27 0.86 13.03
N GLN A 279 -19.80 -0.23 13.62
CA GLN A 279 -18.42 -0.71 13.51
C GLN A 279 -18.19 -1.56 12.25
N LEU A 280 -19.10 -1.55 11.26
CA LEU A 280 -18.85 -2.26 10.00
C LEU A 280 -17.78 -1.56 9.18
N VAL A 281 -16.96 -2.38 8.52
CA VAL A 281 -15.81 -1.98 7.74
C VAL A 281 -15.98 -2.44 6.29
N LYS A 282 -15.82 -1.54 5.32
CA LYS A 282 -15.91 -1.85 3.88
C LYS A 282 -14.79 -2.80 3.46
N GLN A 283 -13.56 -2.44 3.83
CA GLN A 283 -12.33 -3.09 3.39
C GLN A 283 -11.19 -2.90 4.40
N ALA A 284 -10.09 -3.62 4.23
CA ALA A 284 -8.94 -3.53 5.12
C ALA A 284 -8.48 -2.06 5.34
N ASP A 285 -8.60 -1.58 6.57
CA ASP A 285 -8.09 -0.29 7.04
C ASP A 285 -6.96 -0.52 8.06
N VAL A 286 -7.29 -0.88 9.31
CA VAL A 286 -6.30 -1.31 10.31
C VAL A 286 -5.54 -2.56 9.85
N ILE A 287 -6.19 -3.50 9.15
CA ILE A 287 -5.50 -4.70 8.65
C ILE A 287 -4.52 -4.35 7.52
N LEU A 288 -4.83 -3.34 6.69
CA LEU A 288 -3.90 -2.85 5.68
C LEU A 288 -2.71 -2.13 6.34
N LEU A 289 -2.96 -1.32 7.39
CA LEU A 289 -1.92 -0.72 8.22
C LEU A 289 -0.93 -1.79 8.74
N LEU A 290 -1.47 -2.87 9.31
CA LEU A 290 -0.66 -3.97 9.85
C LEU A 290 0.14 -4.68 8.75
N GLN A 291 -0.39 -4.79 7.53
CA GLN A 291 0.35 -5.34 6.39
C GLN A 291 1.50 -4.41 5.99
N LEU A 292 1.22 -3.13 5.70
CA LEU A 292 2.21 -2.21 5.12
C LEU A 292 3.34 -1.88 6.09
N PHE A 293 3.04 -1.79 7.39
CA PHE A 293 4.01 -1.51 8.46
C PHE A 293 4.21 -2.72 9.38
N SER A 294 4.16 -3.92 8.81
CA SER A 294 4.27 -5.21 9.53
C SER A 294 5.42 -5.31 10.53
N ASN A 295 6.55 -4.64 10.28
CA ASN A 295 7.71 -4.66 11.18
C ASN A 295 7.56 -3.78 12.42
N GLU A 296 6.54 -2.92 12.49
CA GLU A 296 6.28 -2.01 13.62
C GLU A 296 5.34 -2.63 14.67
N PHE A 297 4.72 -3.76 14.37
CA PHE A 297 3.73 -4.40 15.23
C PHE A 297 4.14 -5.82 15.64
N SER A 298 3.96 -6.14 16.92
CA SER A 298 4.15 -7.50 17.43
C SER A 298 3.12 -8.47 16.83
N THR A 299 3.45 -9.77 16.83
CA THR A 299 2.50 -10.83 16.46
C THR A 299 1.22 -10.76 17.32
N SER A 300 1.34 -10.51 18.63
CA SER A 300 0.19 -10.36 19.53
C SER A 300 -0.72 -9.18 19.16
N THR A 301 -0.13 -8.04 18.79
CA THR A 301 -0.87 -6.86 18.32
C THR A 301 -1.62 -7.20 17.05
N LYS A 302 -0.96 -7.87 16.09
CA LYS A 302 -1.60 -8.30 14.85
C LYS A 302 -2.76 -9.25 15.10
N GLU A 303 -2.57 -10.22 15.99
CA GLU A 303 -3.59 -11.23 16.30
C GLU A 303 -4.86 -10.61 16.90
N ILE A 304 -4.71 -9.71 17.88
CA ILE A 304 -5.85 -9.04 18.53
C ILE A 304 -6.64 -8.20 17.52
N ASN A 305 -5.95 -7.41 16.71
CA ASN A 305 -6.60 -6.59 15.68
C ASN A 305 -7.24 -7.45 14.60
N TYR A 306 -6.56 -8.51 14.14
CA TYR A 306 -7.08 -9.42 13.12
C TYR A 306 -8.38 -10.07 13.57
N LYS A 307 -8.43 -10.61 14.80
CA LYS A 307 -9.65 -11.19 15.38
C LYS A 307 -10.78 -10.17 15.49
N TYR A 308 -10.47 -8.93 15.89
CA TYR A 308 -11.45 -7.86 16.06
C TYR A 308 -12.06 -7.42 14.73
N TYR A 309 -11.22 -7.07 13.74
CA TYR A 309 -11.65 -6.48 12.47
C TYR A 309 -12.13 -7.52 11.45
N ALA A 310 -11.70 -8.79 11.53
CA ALA A 310 -12.20 -9.84 10.63
C ALA A 310 -13.71 -10.10 10.81
N LEU A 311 -14.24 -9.92 12.02
CA LEU A 311 -15.68 -10.06 12.30
C LEU A 311 -16.51 -8.83 11.91
N ARG A 312 -15.86 -7.75 11.47
CA ARG A 312 -16.51 -6.46 11.16
C ARG A 312 -16.36 -6.07 9.70
N THR A 313 -15.53 -6.78 8.94
CA THR A 313 -15.19 -6.40 7.57
C THR A 313 -16.05 -7.12 6.56
N THR A 314 -16.85 -6.34 5.85
CA THR A 314 -17.82 -6.79 4.85
C THR A 314 -17.17 -7.24 3.54
N HIS A 315 -15.88 -6.90 3.35
CA HIS A 315 -15.12 -7.14 2.12
C HIS A 315 -15.82 -6.62 0.85
N LYS A 316 -16.63 -5.56 0.93
CA LYS A 316 -17.35 -4.93 -0.21
C LYS A 316 -16.45 -4.15 -1.18
N SER A 317 -15.17 -4.49 -1.19
CA SER A 317 -14.16 -3.97 -2.10
C SER A 317 -13.16 -5.06 -2.41
N SER A 318 -12.77 -5.15 -3.67
CA SER A 318 -11.80 -6.13 -4.14
C SER A 318 -10.38 -5.91 -3.59
N LEU A 319 -10.14 -4.77 -2.94
CA LEU A 319 -8.87 -4.43 -2.29
C LEU A 319 -8.69 -5.16 -0.94
N SER A 320 -9.76 -5.73 -0.38
CA SER A 320 -9.76 -6.16 1.02
C SER A 320 -9.06 -7.50 1.26
N LEU A 321 -9.31 -8.51 0.42
CA LEU A 321 -8.97 -9.90 0.71
C LEU A 321 -7.46 -10.15 0.85
N SER A 322 -6.63 -9.45 0.06
CA SER A 322 -5.17 -9.67 0.07
C SER A 322 -4.53 -9.29 1.39
N SER A 323 -4.96 -8.19 2.02
CA SER A 323 -4.41 -7.77 3.31
C SER A 323 -4.73 -8.77 4.42
N TYR A 324 -5.95 -9.31 4.41
CA TYR A 324 -6.34 -10.35 5.37
C TYR A 324 -5.53 -11.63 5.16
N ALA A 325 -5.37 -12.09 3.92
CA ALA A 325 -4.56 -13.27 3.62
C ALA A 325 -3.10 -13.12 4.08
N ILE A 326 -2.48 -11.97 3.81
CA ILE A 326 -1.08 -11.72 4.16
C ILE A 326 -0.91 -11.65 5.68
N VAL A 327 -1.77 -10.92 6.39
CA VAL A 327 -1.69 -10.85 7.86
C VAL A 327 -1.99 -12.21 8.49
N ALA A 328 -2.91 -13.01 7.94
CA ALA A 328 -3.16 -14.38 8.39
C ALA A 328 -1.90 -15.26 8.27
N LEU A 329 -1.14 -15.14 7.18
CA LEU A 329 0.13 -15.88 7.00
C LEU A 329 1.18 -15.47 8.03
N GLU A 330 1.27 -14.18 8.36
CA GLU A 330 2.17 -13.70 9.42
C GLU A 330 1.77 -14.20 10.82
N LEU A 331 0.50 -14.58 11.01
CA LEU A 331 -0.02 -15.21 12.23
C LEU A 331 0.08 -16.74 12.20
N GLY A 332 0.63 -17.33 11.13
CA GLY A 332 0.71 -18.79 10.97
C GLY A 332 -0.60 -19.45 10.52
N GLU A 333 -1.63 -18.69 10.14
CA GLU A 333 -2.92 -19.21 9.69
C GLU A 333 -2.94 -19.48 8.17
N ALA A 334 -2.03 -20.33 7.68
CA ALA A 334 -1.84 -20.58 6.25
C ALA A 334 -3.09 -21.12 5.52
N GLU A 335 -3.87 -21.99 6.16
CA GLU A 335 -5.13 -22.49 5.60
C GLU A 335 -6.18 -21.39 5.43
N ARG A 336 -6.25 -20.46 6.38
CA ARG A 336 -7.17 -19.32 6.29
C ARG A 336 -6.74 -18.38 5.18
N ALA A 337 -5.44 -18.13 5.04
CA ALA A 337 -4.91 -17.36 3.94
C ALA A 337 -5.17 -18.03 2.57
N ASP A 338 -5.09 -19.35 2.46
CA ASP A 338 -5.46 -20.09 1.24
C ASP A 338 -6.95 -19.92 0.87
N LYS A 339 -7.85 -19.83 1.86
CA LYS A 339 -9.26 -19.49 1.60
C LYS A 339 -9.40 -18.10 0.99
N TYR A 340 -8.77 -17.09 1.59
CA TYR A 340 -8.76 -15.72 1.04
C TYR A 340 -8.07 -15.65 -0.34
N PHE A 341 -7.00 -16.41 -0.55
CA PHE A 341 -6.31 -16.50 -1.83
C PHE A 341 -7.25 -17.04 -2.92
N LYS A 342 -7.96 -18.14 -2.65
CA LYS A 342 -8.94 -18.71 -3.58
C LYS A 342 -10.07 -17.74 -3.89
N GLN A 343 -10.53 -16.98 -2.91
CA GLN A 343 -11.53 -15.92 -3.11
C GLN A 343 -10.99 -14.80 -4.00
N ALA A 344 -9.79 -14.29 -3.70
CA ALA A 344 -9.16 -13.22 -4.47
C ALA A 344 -8.93 -13.63 -5.93
N VAL A 345 -8.48 -14.86 -6.18
CA VAL A 345 -8.35 -15.41 -7.55
C VAL A 345 -9.69 -15.45 -8.27
N LYS A 346 -10.77 -15.81 -7.56
CA LYS A 346 -12.12 -15.91 -8.13
C LYS A 346 -12.82 -14.58 -8.37
N THR A 347 -12.21 -13.45 -7.98
CA THR A 347 -12.83 -12.11 -8.04
C THR A 347 -13.63 -11.89 -9.33
N ASP A 348 -12.95 -11.95 -10.48
CA ASP A 348 -13.57 -11.76 -11.79
C ASP A 348 -14.03 -13.08 -12.42
N PHE A 349 -13.37 -14.21 -12.14
CA PHE A 349 -13.75 -15.51 -12.74
C PHE A 349 -15.10 -16.05 -12.26
N SER A 350 -15.50 -15.72 -11.04
CA SER A 350 -16.77 -16.13 -10.45
C SER A 350 -17.67 -14.95 -10.11
N ASP A 351 -17.30 -13.75 -10.59
CA ASP A 351 -18.02 -12.50 -10.37
C ASP A 351 -18.50 -12.30 -8.93
N ILE A 352 -17.60 -12.48 -7.96
CA ILE A 352 -17.99 -12.53 -6.53
C ILE A 352 -18.54 -11.19 -6.02
N TYR A 353 -18.31 -10.11 -6.76
CA TYR A 353 -18.84 -8.77 -6.49
C TYR A 353 -20.05 -8.40 -7.35
N GLY A 354 -20.45 -9.25 -8.31
CA GLY A 354 -21.60 -9.02 -9.20
C GLY A 354 -21.44 -7.86 -10.16
N ASN A 355 -20.20 -7.46 -10.47
CA ASN A 355 -19.90 -6.26 -11.26
C ASN A 355 -18.66 -6.43 -12.15
N THR A 356 -18.28 -7.66 -12.47
CA THR A 356 -17.17 -7.98 -13.39
C THR A 356 -17.44 -7.47 -14.80
N GLU A 357 -18.70 -7.44 -15.23
CA GLU A 357 -19.11 -6.87 -16.51
C GLU A 357 -18.74 -5.38 -16.66
N LEU A 358 -18.59 -4.68 -15.53
CA LEU A 358 -18.16 -3.28 -15.49
C LEU A 358 -16.63 -3.12 -15.66
N GLY A 359 -15.89 -4.23 -15.74
CA GLY A 359 -14.46 -4.29 -15.96
C GLY A 359 -13.73 -5.06 -14.85
N VAL A 360 -12.58 -5.62 -15.24
CA VAL A 360 -11.72 -6.48 -14.41
C VAL A 360 -11.07 -5.69 -13.28
N HIS A 361 -11.09 -6.24 -12.06
CA HIS A 361 -10.59 -5.57 -10.86
C HIS A 361 -9.05 -5.55 -10.79
N ALA A 362 -8.44 -4.44 -11.20
CA ALA A 362 -6.99 -4.32 -11.29
C ALA A 362 -6.27 -4.53 -9.94
N ALA A 363 -6.80 -3.92 -8.87
CA ALA A 363 -6.26 -4.09 -7.53
C ALA A 363 -6.37 -5.52 -7.01
N ALA A 364 -7.43 -6.25 -7.35
CA ALA A 364 -7.58 -7.67 -6.98
C ALA A 364 -6.50 -8.53 -7.62
N LEU A 365 -6.20 -8.30 -8.90
CA LEU A 365 -5.10 -8.98 -9.60
C LEU A 365 -3.74 -8.70 -8.94
N GLY A 366 -3.49 -7.44 -8.55
CA GLY A 366 -2.32 -7.05 -7.79
C GLY A 366 -2.26 -7.75 -6.44
N GLY A 367 -3.39 -7.76 -5.73
CA GLY A 367 -3.59 -8.46 -4.47
C GLY A 367 -3.28 -9.95 -4.55
N VAL A 368 -3.74 -10.66 -5.58
CA VAL A 368 -3.42 -12.08 -5.81
C VAL A 368 -1.91 -12.31 -5.87
N TRP A 369 -1.18 -11.47 -6.61
CA TRP A 369 0.28 -11.55 -6.65
C TRP A 369 0.92 -11.25 -5.29
N GLN A 370 0.39 -10.27 -4.55
CA GLN A 370 0.88 -9.96 -3.20
C GLN A 370 0.66 -11.08 -2.21
N ILE A 371 -0.46 -11.80 -2.27
CA ILE A 371 -0.70 -12.97 -1.41
C ILE A 371 0.37 -14.03 -1.67
N ILE A 372 0.74 -14.26 -2.94
CA ILE A 372 1.82 -15.19 -3.28
C ILE A 372 3.17 -14.67 -2.80
N GLY A 373 3.51 -13.42 -3.11
CA GLY A 373 4.82 -12.84 -2.84
C GLY A 373 5.03 -12.48 -1.36
N TYR A 374 4.24 -11.56 -0.84
CA TYR A 374 4.34 -11.07 0.55
C TYR A 374 3.73 -12.04 1.56
N GLY A 375 2.76 -12.85 1.15
CA GLY A 375 2.18 -13.91 1.97
C GLY A 375 3.00 -15.20 1.88
N PHE A 376 2.67 -16.08 0.94
CA PHE A 376 3.15 -17.46 0.92
C PHE A 376 4.67 -17.61 0.76
N ALA A 377 5.31 -16.73 -0.01
CA ALA A 377 6.78 -16.68 -0.10
C ALA A 377 7.42 -15.86 1.03
N GLY A 378 6.62 -15.06 1.76
CA GLY A 378 7.06 -14.23 2.87
C GLY A 378 8.08 -13.16 2.48
N ILE A 379 7.97 -12.60 1.28
CA ILE A 379 8.90 -11.57 0.78
C ILE A 379 8.80 -10.31 1.64
N LYS A 380 9.95 -9.86 2.17
CA LYS A 380 10.09 -8.55 2.82
C LYS A 380 11.40 -7.88 2.40
N ILE A 381 11.43 -6.55 2.36
CA ILE A 381 12.67 -5.80 2.18
C ILE A 381 12.92 -5.00 3.46
N LYS A 382 14.07 -5.23 4.08
CA LYS A 382 14.49 -4.51 5.29
C LYS A 382 15.99 -4.31 5.29
N ASP A 383 16.45 -3.11 5.61
CA ASP A 383 17.89 -2.76 5.71
C ASP A 383 18.71 -3.15 4.46
N GLY A 384 18.07 -3.07 3.29
CA GLY A 384 18.68 -3.46 2.01
C GLY A 384 18.83 -4.97 1.79
N ILE A 385 18.24 -5.80 2.63
CA ILE A 385 18.22 -7.27 2.55
C ILE A 385 16.85 -7.72 2.05
N LEU A 386 16.84 -8.66 1.10
CA LEU A 386 15.62 -9.35 0.67
C LEU A 386 15.40 -10.57 1.56
N LYS A 387 14.29 -10.56 2.31
CA LYS A 387 13.93 -11.63 3.24
C LYS A 387 12.84 -12.51 2.65
N LEU A 388 12.91 -13.81 2.89
CA LEU A 388 11.87 -14.80 2.61
C LEU A 388 11.63 -15.64 3.86
N ARG A 389 10.36 -15.77 4.21
CA ARG A 389 9.89 -16.73 5.21
C ARG A 389 8.70 -17.49 4.63
N PRO A 390 8.94 -18.47 3.75
CA PRO A 390 7.86 -19.18 3.08
C PRO A 390 6.98 -19.95 4.06
N ALA A 391 5.68 -19.95 3.79
CA ALA A 391 4.68 -20.69 4.54
C ALA A 391 3.63 -21.23 3.56
N LEU A 392 3.93 -22.38 2.94
CA LEU A 392 3.05 -22.95 1.91
C LEU A 392 1.89 -23.74 2.54
N PRO A 393 0.67 -23.68 1.98
CA PRO A 393 -0.42 -24.58 2.37
C PRO A 393 -0.06 -26.05 2.14
N GLU A 394 -0.65 -26.98 2.91
CA GLU A 394 -0.33 -28.42 2.83
C GLU A 394 -0.47 -29.03 1.44
N ASN A 395 -1.43 -28.53 0.65
CA ASN A 395 -1.70 -29.00 -0.71
C ASN A 395 -0.73 -28.46 -1.78
N TRP A 396 0.15 -27.50 -1.44
CA TRP A 396 1.13 -26.94 -2.35
C TRP A 396 2.44 -27.73 -2.26
N LYS A 397 2.81 -28.41 -3.35
CA LYS A 397 4.07 -29.20 -3.39
C LYS A 397 5.30 -28.33 -3.61
N ARG A 398 5.15 -27.23 -4.36
CA ARG A 398 6.23 -26.37 -4.80
C ARG A 398 5.69 -24.99 -5.18
N LEU A 399 6.44 -23.94 -4.87
CA LEU A 399 6.23 -22.59 -5.37
C LEU A 399 7.53 -22.12 -6.04
N ASN A 400 7.48 -21.89 -7.35
CA ASN A 400 8.61 -21.38 -8.13
C ASN A 400 8.24 -20.04 -8.75
N PHE A 401 9.10 -19.04 -8.58
CA PHE A 401 8.90 -17.72 -9.17
C PHE A 401 10.23 -17.00 -9.35
N ARG A 402 10.19 -15.91 -10.12
CA ARG A 402 11.32 -15.01 -10.32
C ARG A 402 10.95 -13.59 -9.90
N LEU A 403 11.90 -12.90 -9.29
CA LEU A 403 11.77 -11.47 -9.02
C LEU A 403 13.06 -10.70 -9.27
N TRP A 404 12.92 -9.41 -9.53
CA TRP A 404 14.00 -8.45 -9.58
C TRP A 404 14.27 -7.86 -8.20
N PHE A 405 15.53 -7.87 -7.79
CA PHE A 405 16.01 -7.16 -6.62
C PHE A 405 17.42 -6.62 -6.90
N LYS A 406 17.62 -5.32 -6.68
CA LYS A 406 18.90 -4.60 -6.90
C LYS A 406 19.58 -4.96 -8.24
N GLN A 407 18.80 -4.98 -9.32
CA GLN A 407 19.25 -5.29 -10.70
C GLN A 407 19.67 -6.74 -10.95
N ALA A 408 19.35 -7.68 -10.05
CA ALA A 408 19.41 -9.12 -10.28
C ALA A 408 18.00 -9.71 -10.41
N LEU A 409 17.80 -10.55 -11.42
CA LEU A 409 16.65 -11.45 -11.51
C LEU A 409 17.02 -12.75 -10.78
N ILE A 410 16.35 -12.99 -9.67
CA ILE A 410 16.57 -14.14 -8.80
C ILE A 410 15.39 -15.08 -8.98
N GLU A 411 15.66 -16.37 -9.21
CA GLU A 411 14.65 -17.41 -9.13
C GLU A 411 14.68 -18.03 -7.74
N PHE A 412 13.50 -18.20 -7.17
CA PHE A 412 13.27 -18.92 -5.94
C PHE A 412 12.48 -20.19 -6.25
N ASP A 413 12.94 -21.30 -5.67
CA ASP A 413 12.29 -22.58 -5.74
C ASP A 413 12.04 -23.10 -4.32
N ILE A 414 10.78 -23.06 -3.91
CA ILE A 414 10.36 -23.36 -2.55
C ILE A 414 9.62 -24.69 -2.57
N SER A 415 10.12 -25.68 -1.83
CA SER A 415 9.48 -26.98 -1.67
C SER A 415 9.51 -27.40 -0.20
N ARG A 416 8.33 -27.53 0.42
CA ARG A 416 8.14 -27.85 1.85
C ARG A 416 9.07 -27.02 2.76
N ASN A 417 10.21 -27.59 3.14
CA ASN A 417 11.15 -27.04 4.11
C ASN A 417 12.47 -26.59 3.47
N VAL A 418 12.55 -26.58 2.14
CA VAL A 418 13.75 -26.23 1.37
C VAL A 418 13.43 -25.08 0.44
N THR A 419 14.24 -24.04 0.49
CA THR A 419 14.22 -22.94 -0.47
C THR A 419 15.56 -22.86 -1.17
N GLU A 420 15.53 -22.96 -2.49
CA GLU A 420 16.68 -22.70 -3.35
C GLU A 420 16.57 -21.32 -3.97
N ALA A 421 17.70 -20.62 -4.08
CA ALA A 421 17.77 -19.33 -4.75
C ALA A 421 18.97 -19.27 -5.69
N PHE A 422 18.76 -18.77 -6.91
CA PHE A 422 19.84 -18.56 -7.87
C PHE A 422 19.61 -17.32 -8.74
N ILE A 423 20.72 -16.68 -9.13
CA ILE A 423 20.67 -15.52 -10.04
C ILE A 423 20.52 -16.03 -11.47
N VAL A 424 19.37 -15.75 -12.09
CA VAL A 424 19.07 -16.09 -13.49
C VAL A 424 19.83 -15.15 -14.44
N LYS A 425 19.83 -13.86 -14.11
CA LYS A 425 20.55 -12.80 -14.81
C LYS A 425 20.74 -11.63 -13.88
N ASP A 426 21.82 -10.89 -14.05
CA ASP A 426 22.06 -9.65 -13.32
C ASP A 426 22.74 -8.62 -14.21
N LYS A 427 22.72 -7.37 -13.77
CA LYS A 427 23.57 -6.29 -14.30
C LYS A 427 24.62 -5.85 -13.28
N ILE A 428 24.92 -6.72 -12.31
CA ILE A 428 25.73 -6.38 -11.15
C ILE A 428 27.20 -6.66 -11.48
N LEU A 429 28.11 -5.88 -10.91
CA LEU A 429 29.54 -6.22 -10.97
C LEU A 429 29.74 -7.57 -10.26
N ARG A 430 30.39 -8.54 -10.91
CA ARG A 430 30.59 -9.93 -10.41
C ARG A 430 31.05 -10.07 -8.94
N ARG A 431 31.62 -9.02 -8.33
CA ARG A 431 32.09 -8.99 -6.93
C ARG A 431 31.08 -8.46 -5.91
N LYS A 432 29.92 -7.93 -6.32
CA LYS A 432 28.90 -7.40 -5.42
C LYS A 432 27.77 -8.42 -5.30
N GLY A 433 27.72 -9.12 -4.16
CA GLY A 433 26.65 -10.08 -3.88
C GLY A 433 25.32 -9.41 -3.55
N ILE A 434 24.25 -10.19 -3.59
CA ILE A 434 22.92 -9.82 -3.11
C ILE A 434 22.70 -10.42 -1.73
N GLU A 435 22.42 -9.56 -0.74
CA GLU A 435 22.08 -10.02 0.61
C GLU A 435 20.64 -10.55 0.66
N LEU A 436 20.53 -11.81 1.08
CA LEU A 436 19.30 -12.55 1.28
C LEU A 436 19.19 -12.99 2.74
N GLU A 437 17.96 -13.12 3.24
CA GLU A 437 17.67 -13.81 4.49
C GLU A 437 16.54 -14.79 4.26
N ILE A 438 16.78 -16.09 4.43
CA ILE A 438 15.80 -17.15 4.17
C ILE A 438 15.65 -17.96 5.45
N TYR A 439 14.43 -18.11 5.97
CA TYR A 439 14.17 -18.74 7.28
C TYR A 439 15.06 -18.17 8.40
N ASP A 440 15.16 -16.84 8.46
CA ASP A 440 16.00 -16.08 9.40
C ASP A 440 17.53 -16.36 9.29
N GLN A 441 17.98 -17.10 8.24
CA GLN A 441 19.38 -17.36 7.94
C GLN A 441 19.89 -16.41 6.86
N LYS A 442 20.99 -15.69 7.13
CA LYS A 442 21.57 -14.71 6.19
C LYS A 442 22.51 -15.39 5.20
N HIS A 443 22.38 -15.02 3.93
CA HIS A 443 23.19 -15.50 2.82
C HIS A 443 23.55 -14.34 1.89
N THR A 444 24.73 -14.40 1.30
CA THR A 444 25.13 -13.50 0.21
C THR A 444 25.15 -14.31 -1.08
N LEU A 445 24.29 -13.97 -2.04
CA LEU A 445 24.18 -14.68 -3.31
C LEU A 445 25.01 -13.98 -4.40
N TYR A 446 25.94 -14.70 -5.02
CA TYR A 446 26.78 -14.20 -6.12
C TYR A 446 26.29 -14.66 -7.51
N SER A 447 26.78 -13.99 -8.55
CA SER A 447 26.43 -14.33 -9.95
C SER A 447 26.89 -15.75 -10.30
N GLY A 448 25.97 -16.58 -10.80
CA GLY A 448 26.21 -18.00 -11.12
C GLY A 448 26.17 -18.97 -9.93
N GLU A 449 25.92 -18.47 -8.72
CA GLU A 449 25.74 -19.28 -7.52
C GLU A 449 24.28 -19.72 -7.36
N LYS A 450 24.13 -20.89 -6.74
CA LYS A 450 22.86 -21.40 -6.21
C LYS A 450 23.06 -21.67 -4.72
N ILE A 451 22.14 -21.17 -3.90
CA ILE A 451 22.08 -21.52 -2.48
C ILE A 451 20.86 -22.42 -2.24
N THR A 452 20.98 -23.32 -1.28
CA THR A 452 19.90 -24.19 -0.78
C THR A 452 19.82 -23.98 0.72
N VAL A 453 18.65 -23.59 1.22
CA VAL A 453 18.42 -23.25 2.62
C VAL A 453 17.28 -24.11 3.16
N GLU A 454 17.53 -24.81 4.26
CA GLU A 454 16.53 -25.61 4.96
C GLU A 454 15.93 -24.82 6.12
N GLU A 455 14.62 -24.94 6.31
CA GLU A 455 13.90 -24.44 7.49
C GLU A 455 14.34 -25.24 8.72
N ARG A 456 14.85 -24.54 9.74
CA ARG A 456 15.42 -25.14 10.96
C ARG A 456 14.42 -25.21 12.11
#